data_AF-A0A962HBS6-F1
#
_entry.id   AF-A0A962HBS6-F1
#
_cell.length_a   1.000
_cell.length_b   1.000
_cell.length_c   1.000
_cell.angle_alpha   90.00
_cell.angle_beta   90.00
_cell.angle_gamma   90.00
#
_symmetry.space_group_name_H-M   'P 1'
#
loop_
_entity.id
_entity.type
_entity.pdbx_description
1 polymer ?
#
loop_
_entity_poly.entity_id
_entity_poly.type
_entity_poly.pdbx_seq_one_letter_code
_entity_poly.pdbx_strand_id
1 'polypeptide(L)'
;MALLQALWHLDSENSAMLRAAILTLLMLLCGATQAAVFVVNTQIDSDDGNCTAGHCSLREAINAANAGLRPLGDTINFNIAPLSGPLIPIDVILGPL
;
A
#
# COMPACT_ATOMS: atom_id res chain seq x y z
N MET A 1 27.98 -13.73 50.28
CA MET A 1 27.14 -12.66 49.69
C MET A 1 27.63 -12.14 48.34
N ALA A 2 28.92 -12.22 47.98
CA ALA A 2 29.41 -11.80 46.66
C ALA A 2 29.00 -12.71 45.48
N LEU A 3 28.82 -14.02 45.70
CA LEU A 3 28.45 -14.97 44.63
C LEU A 3 26.99 -14.80 44.15
N LEU A 4 26.08 -14.42 45.05
CA LEU A 4 24.71 -14.07 44.67
C LEU A 4 24.66 -12.81 43.82
N GLN A 5 25.68 -11.93 43.93
CA GLN A 5 25.68 -10.65 43.23
C GLN A 5 26.08 -10.72 41.75
N ALA A 6 26.91 -11.69 41.39
CA ALA A 6 27.31 -11.91 40.00
C ALA A 6 26.20 -12.56 39.17
N LEU A 7 25.35 -13.38 39.78
CA LEU A 7 24.27 -14.10 39.10
C LEU A 7 23.14 -13.16 38.62
N TRP A 8 22.72 -12.17 39.41
CA TRP A 8 21.69 -11.20 38.96
C TRP A 8 22.18 -10.20 37.89
N HIS A 9 23.49 -9.94 37.84
CA HIS A 9 24.07 -9.08 36.82
C HIS A 9 24.07 -9.74 35.44
N LEU A 10 24.39 -11.05 35.37
CA LEU A 10 24.37 -11.84 34.13
C LEU A 10 22.97 -11.92 33.50
N ASP A 11 21.90 -11.99 34.30
CA ASP A 11 20.52 -12.06 33.81
C ASP A 11 19.96 -10.69 33.36
N SER A 12 20.40 -9.60 33.99
CA SER A 12 19.90 -8.24 33.70
C SER A 12 20.42 -7.68 32.37
N GLU A 13 21.69 -7.94 32.04
CA GLU A 13 22.29 -7.48 30.80
C GLU A 13 21.81 -8.31 29.61
N ASN A 14 21.70 -9.63 29.76
CA ASN A 14 21.17 -10.53 28.73
C ASN A 14 19.71 -10.20 28.37
N SER A 15 18.89 -9.81 29.35
CA SER A 15 17.51 -9.39 29.13
C SER A 15 17.41 -8.06 28.37
N ALA A 16 18.28 -7.10 28.67
CA ALA A 16 18.33 -5.82 27.95
C ALA A 16 18.79 -6.00 26.50
N MET A 17 19.82 -6.81 26.28
CA MET A 17 20.35 -7.13 24.96
C MET A 17 19.33 -7.91 24.12
N LEU A 18 18.60 -8.86 24.71
CA LEU A 18 17.56 -9.62 24.02
C LEU A 18 16.38 -8.72 23.60
N ARG A 19 15.96 -7.80 24.47
CA ARG A 19 14.91 -6.81 24.15
C ARG A 19 15.35 -5.84 23.06
N ALA A 20 16.59 -5.34 23.13
CA ALA A 20 17.14 -4.47 22.09
C ALA A 20 17.25 -5.21 20.75
N ALA A 21 17.70 -6.47 20.75
CA ALA A 21 17.76 -7.31 19.55
C ALA A 21 16.38 -7.57 18.95
N ILE A 22 15.36 -7.88 19.77
CA ILE A 22 13.97 -8.08 19.33
C ILE A 22 13.38 -6.79 18.77
N LEU A 23 13.56 -5.65 19.43
CA LEU A 23 13.07 -4.34 18.95
C LEU A 23 13.76 -3.93 17.64
N THR A 24 15.07 -4.16 17.53
CA THR A 24 15.82 -3.88 16.30
C THR A 24 15.39 -4.81 15.16
N LEU A 25 15.17 -6.09 15.46
CA LEU A 25 14.64 -7.07 14.50
C LEU A 25 13.20 -6.71 14.08
N LEU A 26 12.35 -6.26 15.01
CA LEU A 26 10.99 -5.77 14.69
C LEU A 26 11.03 -4.55 13.78
N MET A 27 11.95 -3.60 14.03
CA MET A 27 12.11 -2.42 13.16
C MET A 27 12.66 -2.79 11.78
N LEU A 28 13.54 -3.79 11.68
CA LEU A 28 14.03 -4.34 10.40
C LEU A 28 12.92 -5.05 9.61
N LEU A 29 11.99 -5.71 10.31
CA LEU A 29 10.82 -6.37 9.71
C LEU A 29 9.72 -5.37 9.32
N CYS A 30 9.66 -4.21 9.98
CA CYS A 30 8.80 -3.09 9.62
C CYS A 30 9.47 -2.25 8.50
N GLY A 31 9.69 -2.86 7.34
CA GLY A 31 10.20 -2.15 6.18
C GLY A 31 9.30 -0.94 5.84
N ALA A 32 9.91 0.23 5.60
CA ALA A 32 9.20 1.42 5.17
C ALA A 32 8.62 1.20 3.76
N THR A 33 7.40 0.68 3.73
CA THR A 33 6.56 0.71 2.55
C THR A 33 6.21 2.16 2.20
N GLN A 34 6.36 2.51 0.93
CA GLN A 34 5.93 3.81 0.42
C GLN A 34 4.54 3.66 -0.18
N ALA A 35 3.76 4.74 -0.24
CA ALA A 35 2.53 4.77 -1.04
C ALA A 35 2.87 4.82 -2.54
N ALA A 36 2.05 4.21 -3.40
CA ALA A 36 2.18 4.29 -4.86
C ALA A 36 1.27 5.40 -5.41
N VAL A 37 1.64 5.93 -6.57
CA VAL A 37 0.76 6.78 -7.37
C VAL A 37 0.55 6.12 -8.72
N PHE A 38 -0.69 5.73 -9.01
CA PHE A 38 -1.10 5.20 -10.31
C PHE A 38 -1.77 6.32 -11.09
N VAL A 39 -1.31 6.57 -12.31
CA VAL A 39 -1.80 7.69 -13.13
C VAL A 39 -2.64 7.14 -14.26
N VAL A 40 -3.96 7.30 -14.14
CA VAL A 40 -4.89 7.03 -15.25
C VAL A 40 -4.64 8.06 -16.33
N ASN A 41 -4.21 7.60 -17.50
CA ASN A 41 -3.81 8.46 -18.63
C ASN A 41 -4.64 8.22 -19.91
N THR A 42 -5.61 7.30 -19.84
CA THR A 42 -6.56 7.03 -20.92
C THR A 42 -7.99 6.97 -20.39
N GLN A 43 -8.94 7.42 -21.21
CA GLN A 43 -10.37 7.23 -20.98
C GLN A 43 -10.87 5.86 -21.49
N ILE A 44 -10.03 5.15 -22.24
CA ILE A 44 -10.36 3.85 -22.81
C ILE A 44 -10.21 2.79 -21.72
N ASP A 45 -11.28 2.03 -21.49
CA ASP A 45 -11.29 0.86 -20.60
C ASP A 45 -10.74 -0.38 -21.33
N SER A 46 -9.44 -0.36 -21.62
CA SER A 46 -8.66 -1.56 -21.97
C SER A 46 -7.89 -2.04 -20.74
N ASP A 47 -7.63 -3.34 -20.67
CA ASP A 47 -6.86 -3.97 -19.59
C ASP A 47 -5.82 -4.91 -20.20
N ASP A 48 -4.58 -4.43 -20.32
CA ASP A 48 -3.42 -5.24 -20.71
C ASP A 48 -2.67 -5.82 -19.50
N GLY A 49 -3.17 -5.55 -18.29
CA GLY A 49 -2.60 -5.98 -17.02
C GLY A 49 -1.55 -5.04 -16.44
N ASN A 50 -1.17 -3.96 -17.11
CA ASN A 50 -0.08 -3.09 -16.69
C ASN A 50 -0.43 -1.59 -16.75
N CYS A 51 -0.57 -0.94 -15.59
CA CYS A 51 -0.63 0.52 -15.51
C CYS A 51 0.77 1.12 -15.76
N THR A 52 1.00 1.68 -16.95
CA THR A 52 2.27 2.30 -17.36
C THR A 52 2.09 3.76 -17.79
N ALA A 53 3.20 4.45 -18.06
CA ALA A 53 3.16 5.80 -18.62
C ALA A 53 2.56 5.85 -20.04
N GLY A 54 2.58 4.74 -20.79
CA GLY A 54 2.03 4.68 -22.15
C GLY A 54 0.53 4.38 -22.19
N HIS A 55 0.06 3.55 -21.27
CA HIS A 55 -1.35 3.19 -21.12
C HIS A 55 -1.62 2.82 -19.66
N CYS A 56 -2.63 3.45 -19.07
CA CYS A 56 -3.19 3.08 -17.78
C CYS A 56 -4.67 3.49 -17.73
N SER A 57 -5.53 2.50 -17.85
CA SER A 57 -6.97 2.61 -17.65
C SER A 57 -7.33 2.63 -16.16
N LEU A 58 -8.57 3.02 -15.85
CA LEU A 58 -9.04 2.99 -14.46
C LEU A 58 -9.00 1.57 -13.88
N ARG A 59 -9.35 0.54 -14.67
CA ARG A 59 -9.31 -0.85 -14.21
C ARG A 59 -7.89 -1.29 -13.89
N GLU A 60 -6.94 -0.96 -14.75
CA GLU A 60 -5.52 -1.26 -14.53
C GLU A 60 -4.98 -0.57 -13.26
N ALA A 61 -5.29 0.71 -13.06
CA ALA A 61 -4.87 1.45 -11.87
C ALA A 61 -5.44 0.83 -10.57
N ILE A 62 -6.71 0.43 -10.57
CA ILE A 62 -7.36 -0.21 -9.41
C ILE A 62 -6.73 -1.60 -9.15
N ASN A 63 -6.53 -2.39 -10.19
CA ASN A 63 -5.90 -3.70 -10.07
C ASN A 63 -4.48 -3.58 -9.50
N ALA A 64 -3.70 -2.62 -9.97
CA ALA A 64 -2.35 -2.38 -9.50
C ALA A 64 -2.30 -1.89 -8.03
N ALA A 65 -3.22 -0.99 -7.64
CA ALA A 65 -3.34 -0.54 -6.26
C ALA A 65 -3.75 -1.68 -5.30
N ASN A 66 -4.66 -2.55 -5.73
CA ASN A 66 -5.09 -3.70 -4.94
C ASN A 66 -4.04 -4.83 -4.87
N ALA A 67 -3.16 -4.93 -5.86
CA ALA A 67 -2.09 -5.92 -5.89
C ALA A 67 -0.92 -5.57 -4.96
N GLY A 68 -0.83 -4.32 -4.50
CA GLY A 68 0.21 -3.87 -3.58
C GLY A 68 0.11 -4.54 -2.21
N LEU A 69 1.25 -5.00 -1.67
CA LEU A 69 1.37 -5.42 -0.26
C LEU A 69 1.64 -4.23 0.69
N ARG A 70 1.43 -3.01 0.20
CA ARG A 70 1.75 -1.75 0.89
C ARG A 70 0.63 -1.43 1.88
N PRO A 71 0.90 -1.23 3.19
CA PRO A 71 -0.12 -0.73 4.09
C PRO A 71 -0.58 0.65 3.62
N LEU A 72 -1.89 0.74 3.42
CA LEU A 72 -2.75 1.89 3.13
C LEU A 72 -2.02 3.19 2.74
N GLY A 73 -2.24 3.66 1.51
CA GLY A 73 -1.73 4.96 1.09
C GLY A 73 -1.68 5.17 -0.42
N ASP A 74 -1.86 4.12 -1.22
CA ASP A 74 -1.85 4.22 -2.67
C ASP A 74 -2.90 5.22 -3.17
N THR A 75 -2.50 6.05 -4.13
CA THR A 75 -3.32 7.09 -4.73
C THR A 75 -3.51 6.80 -6.21
N ILE A 76 -4.74 6.98 -6.70
CA ILE A 76 -5.04 6.97 -8.14
C ILE A 76 -5.25 8.41 -8.57
N ASN A 77 -4.37 8.91 -9.44
CA ASN A 77 -4.45 10.24 -10.01
C ASN A 77 -5.01 10.18 -11.44
N PHE A 78 -5.86 11.13 -11.79
CA PHE A 78 -6.47 11.21 -13.12
C PHE A 78 -5.75 12.27 -13.95
N ASN A 79 -4.97 11.83 -14.94
CA ASN A 79 -4.36 12.67 -15.95
C ASN A 79 -5.03 12.41 -17.31
N ILE A 80 -6.34 12.64 -17.35
CA ILE A 80 -7.19 12.50 -18.54
C ILE A 80 -7.99 13.78 -18.73
N ALA A 81 -8.41 14.04 -19.97
CA ALA A 81 -9.35 15.12 -20.25
C ALA A 81 -10.68 14.87 -19.51
N PRO A 82 -11.44 15.92 -19.17
CA PRO A 82 -12.79 15.78 -18.65
C PRO A 82 -13.66 14.95 -19.60
N LEU A 83 -14.52 14.11 -19.02
CA LEU A 83 -15.52 13.37 -19.78
C LEU A 83 -16.41 14.36 -20.53
N SER A 84 -16.30 14.36 -21.85
CA SER A 84 -17.06 15.24 -22.75
C SER A 84 -18.05 14.39 -23.53
N GLY A 85 -19.03 13.83 -22.82
CA GLY A 85 -20.03 12.94 -23.38
C GLY A 85 -21.39 13.15 -22.72
N PRO A 86 -22.50 12.77 -23.39
CA PRO A 86 -23.82 12.81 -22.78
C PRO A 86 -23.82 11.91 -21.54
N LEU A 87 -24.24 12.47 -20.41
CA LEU A 87 -24.53 11.67 -19.22
C LEU A 87 -25.67 10.72 -19.60
N ILE A 88 -25.50 9.44 -19.30
CA ILE A 88 -26.55 8.43 -19.45
C ILE A 88 -27.25 8.33 -18.10
N PRO A 89 -28.48 8.83 -17.95
CA PRO A 89 -29.22 8.70 -16.70
C PRO A 89 -29.50 7.23 -16.41
N ILE A 90 -29.28 6.79 -15.17
CA ILE A 90 -29.49 5.38 -14.78
C ILE A 90 -30.94 4.95 -15.00
N ASP A 91 -31.90 5.85 -14.82
CA ASP A 91 -33.34 5.64 -15.05
C ASP A 91 -33.67 5.37 -16.53
N VAL A 92 -32.88 5.90 -17.47
CA VAL A 92 -33.04 5.61 -18.90
C VAL A 92 -32.60 4.19 -19.24
N ILE A 93 -31.64 3.64 -18.48
CA ILE A 93 -31.07 2.30 -18.72
C ILE A 93 -31.83 1.21 -17.97
N LEU A 94 -32.23 1.48 -16.72
CA LEU A 94 -32.88 0.49 -15.85
C LEU A 94 -34.42 0.55 -15.92
N GLY A 95 -34.98 1.57 -16.57
CA GLY A 95 -36.40 1.90 -16.48
C GLY A 95 -36.73 2.62 -15.17
N PRO A 96 -38.00 3.05 -14.98
CA PRO A 96 -38.43 3.61 -13.70
C PRO A 96 -38.19 2.61 -12.57
N LEU A 97 -37.54 3.07 -11.50
CA LEU A 97 -37.33 2.32 -10.25
C LEU A 97 -38.66 1.99 -9.56
#